data_AF-A0A422QFJ2-F1
#
_entry.id   AF-A0A422QFJ2-F1
#
_cell.length_a   1.000
_cell.length_b   1.000
_cell.length_c   1.000
_cell.angle_alpha   90.00
_cell.angle_beta   90.00
_cell.angle_gamma   90.00
#
_symmetry.space_group_name_H-M   'P 1'
#
loop_
_entity.id
_entity.type
_entity.pdbx_description
1 polymer ?
#
loop_
_entity_poly.entity_id
_entity_poly.type
_entity_poly.pdbx_seq_one_letter_code
_entity_poly.pdbx_strand_id
1 'polypeptide(L)' 'MFFSRLREDIRNIIERDPAARNGWEVLTCYPGLHAIVAHRWAHACWRMGLKWLGRFIAHLARIVTGI' A
#
# COMPACT_ATOMS: atom_id res chain seq x y z
N MET A 1 -1.79 -15.40 0.12
CA MET A 1 -0.98 -14.71 1.15
C MET A 1 -0.81 -13.20 0.91
N PHE A 2 -0.36 -12.72 -0.25
CA PHE A 2 -0.32 -11.28 -0.54
C PHE A 2 -1.66 -10.74 -1.09
N PHE A 3 -2.17 -11.34 -2.17
CA PHE A 3 -3.47 -10.96 -2.77
C PHE A 3 -4.66 -11.10 -1.82
N SER A 4 -4.64 -12.11 -0.94
CA SER A 4 -5.66 -12.28 0.09
C SER A 4 -5.70 -11.09 1.05
N ARG A 5 -4.52 -10.63 1.51
CA ARG A 5 -4.40 -9.45 2.36
C ARG A 5 -4.76 -8.17 1.62
N LEU A 6 -4.39 -8.03 0.35
CA LEU A 6 -4.79 -6.86 -0.43
C LEU A 6 -6.32 -6.75 -0.56
N ARG A 7 -7.01 -7.87 -0.81
CA ARG A 7 -8.48 -7.89 -0.82
C ARG A 7 -9.09 -7.55 0.54
N GLU A 8 -8.47 -8.02 1.61
CA GLU A 8 -8.87 -7.72 2.98
C GLU A 8 -8.65 -6.23 3.32
N ASP A 9 -7.51 -5.66 2.93
CA ASP A 9 -7.19 -4.24 3.07
C ASP A 9 -8.22 -3.38 2.32
N ILE A 10 -8.55 -3.74 1.08
CA ILE A 10 -9.58 -3.06 0.27
C ILE A 10 -10.94 -3.17 0.95
N ARG A 11 -11.35 -4.36 1.39
CA ARG A 11 -12.64 -4.55 2.07
C ARG A 11 -12.71 -3.73 3.36
N ASN A 12 -11.65 -3.72 4.17
CA ASN A 12 -11.58 -2.94 5.40
C ASN A 12 -11.68 -1.43 5.12
N ILE A 13 -11.10 -0.94 4.03
CA ILE A 13 -11.23 0.47 3.62
C ILE A 13 -12.67 0.77 3.23
N ILE A 14 -13.31 -0.08 2.43
CA ILE A 14 -14.72 0.09 2.03
C ILE A 14 -15.66 0.06 3.24
N GLU A 15 -15.42 -0.84 4.20
CA GLU A 15 -16.24 -0.95 5.41
C GLU A 15 -16.08 0.24 6.35
N ARG A 16 -14.88 0.84 6.40
CA ARG A 16 -14.58 1.97 7.30
C ARG A 16 -14.88 3.33 6.70
N ASP A 17 -14.83 3.45 5.37
CA ASP A 17 -15.03 4.70 4.66
C ASP A 17 -16.28 4.62 3.76
N PRO A 18 -17.40 5.26 4.13
CA PRO A 18 -18.61 5.27 3.31
C PRO A 18 -18.42 5.97 1.96
N ALA A 19 -17.34 6.74 1.75
CA ALA A 19 -17.01 7.34 0.46
C ALA A 19 -16.36 6.35 -0.52
N ALA A 20 -15.81 5.23 -0.04
CA ALA A 20 -15.22 4.18 -0.87
C ALA A 20 -16.32 3.28 -1.46
N ARG A 21 -16.83 3.63 -2.65
CA ARG A 21 -18.04 2.98 -3.20
C ARG A 21 -17.76 1.64 -3.86
N ASN A 22 -16.56 1.43 -4.38
CA ASN A 22 -16.16 0.19 -5.03
C ASN A 22 -14.67 -0.09 -4.86
N GLY A 23 -14.27 -1.36 -4.98
CA GLY A 23 -12.87 -1.77 -4.85
C GLY A 23 -11.95 -1.21 -5.93
N TRP A 24 -12.50 -0.75 -7.06
CA TRP A 24 -11.72 -0.14 -8.12
C TRP A 24 -11.25 1.26 -7.74
N GLU A 25 -12.15 2.10 -7.23
CA GLU A 25 -11.84 3.43 -6.66
C GLU A 25 -10.83 3.31 -5.51
N VAL A 26 -11.01 2.32 -4.62
CA VAL A 26 -10.05 2.08 -3.54
C VAL A 26 -8.69 1.67 -4.09
N LEU A 27 -8.65 0.81 -5.10
CA LEU A 27 -7.39 0.37 -5.69
C LEU A 27 -6.66 1.49 -6.43
N THR A 28 -7.36 2.41 -7.09
CA THR A 28 -6.74 3.44 -7.94
C THR A 28 -6.54 4.78 -7.22
N CYS A 29 -7.40 5.11 -6.26
CA CYS A 29 -7.51 6.47 -5.71
C CYS A 29 -7.27 6.55 -4.20
N TYR A 30 -7.05 5.45 -3.48
CA TYR A 30 -6.72 5.52 -2.05
C TYR A 30 -5.21 5.51 -1.81
N PRO A 31 -4.59 6.67 -1.49
CA PRO A 31 -3.14 6.74 -1.22
C PRO A 31 -2.75 5.92 0.01
N GLY A 32 -3.65 5.74 0.98
CA GLY A 32 -3.41 4.88 2.14
C GLY A 32 -3.19 3.41 1.78
N LEU A 33 -3.97 2.89 0.81
CA LEU A 33 -3.76 1.52 0.31
C LEU A 33 -2.40 1.41 -0.39
N HIS A 34 -2.07 2.37 -1.24
CA HIS A 34 -0.79 2.40 -1.95
C HIS A 34 0.40 2.47 -0.99
N ALA A 35 0.30 3.26 0.07
CA ALA A 35 1.33 3.37 1.10
C ALA A 35 1.59 2.03 1.80
N ILE A 36 0.53 1.31 2.19
CA ILE A 36 0.63 -0.02 2.81
C ILE A 36 1.29 -1.02 1.85
N VAL A 37 0.86 -1.04 0.58
CA VAL A 37 1.45 -1.91 -0.43
C VAL A 37 2.94 -1.60 -0.62
N ALA A 38 3.29 -0.34 -0.87
CA ALA A 38 4.67 0.07 -1.10
C ALA A 38 5.56 -0.18 0.13
N HIS A 39 5.05 0.02 1.35
CA HIS A 39 5.77 -0.34 2.56
C HIS A 39 6.10 -1.83 2.59
N ARG A 40 5.16 -2.71 2.21
CA ARG A 40 5.41 -4.17 2.22
C ARG A 40 6.51 -4.56 1.25
N TRP A 41 6.57 -3.92 0.08
CA TRP A 41 7.68 -4.06 -0.87
C TRP A 41 9.00 -3.55 -0.29
N ALA A 42 9.01 -2.34 0.28
CA ALA A 42 10.19 -1.77 0.94
C ALA A 42 10.71 -2.68 2.07
N HIS A 43 9.81 -3.25 2.87
CA HIS A 43 10.14 -4.17 3.95
C HIS A 43 10.69 -5.50 3.44
N ALA A 44 10.16 -6.02 2.32
CA ALA A 44 10.72 -7.21 1.67
C ALA A 44 12.16 -6.94 1.21
N CYS A 45 12.41 -5.81 0.53
CA CYS A 45 13.77 -5.39 0.15
C CYS A 45 14.70 -5.26 1.37
N TRP A 46 14.20 -4.70 2.46
CA TRP A 46 14.94 -4.57 3.71
C TRP A 46 15.35 -5.93 4.29
N ARG A 47 14.41 -6.88 4.33
CA ARG A 47 14.64 -8.25 4.81
C ARG A 47 15.64 -9.03 3.93
N MET A 48 15.69 -8.72 2.64
CA MET A 48 16.64 -9.31 1.69
C MET A 48 18.03 -8.64 1.71
N GLY A 49 18.27 -7.68 2.61
CA GLY A 49 19.55 -6.95 2.69
C GLY A 49 19.69 -5.80 1.69
N LEU A 50 18.72 -5.59 0.79
CA LEU A 50 18.67 -4.50 -0.18
C LEU A 50 18.20 -3.19 0.48
N LYS A 51 18.93 -2.72 1.49
CA LYS A 51 18.53 -1.59 2.36
C LYS A 51 18.37 -0.27 1.59
N TRP A 52 19.25 0.00 0.63
CA TRP A 52 19.14 1.20 -0.21
C TRP A 52 17.85 1.17 -1.04
N LEU A 53 17.56 0.05 -1.70
CA LEU A 53 16.35 -0.11 -2.49
C LEU A 53 15.08 -0.02 -1.63
N GLY A 54 15.09 -0.63 -0.45
CA GLY A 54 13.98 -0.49 0.51
C GLY A 54 13.73 0.97 0.89
N ARG A 55 14.80 1.75 1.12
CA ARG A 55 14.69 3.18 1.43
C ARG A 55 14.24 4.01 0.23
N PHE A 56 14.70 3.68 -0.97
CA PHE A 56 14.27 4.31 -2.21
C PHE A 56 12.76 4.10 -2.45
N ILE A 57 12.27 2.87 -2.28
CA ILE A 57 10.83 2.55 -2.39
C ILE A 57 10.02 3.31 -1.35
N ALA A 58 10.49 3.38 -0.10
CA ALA A 58 9.82 4.14 0.95
C ALA A 58 9.75 5.64 0.62
N HIS A 59 10.83 6.22 0.07
CA HIS A 59 10.82 7.61 -0.38
C HIS A 59 9.88 7.84 -1.55
N LEU A 60 9.84 6.93 -2.53
CA LEU A 60 8.94 7.04 -3.66
C LEU A 60 7.48 6.94 -3.21
N ALA A 61 7.16 6.01 -2.30
CA ALA A 61 5.84 5.89 -1.69
C ALA A 61 5.42 7.23 -1.07
N ARG A 62 6.30 7.85 -0.28
CA ARG A 62 6.02 9.15 0.35
C ARG A 62 5.77 10.28 -0.65
N ILE A 63 6.45 10.28 -1.80
CA ILE A 63 6.19 11.28 -2.85
C ILE A 63 4.80 11.09 -3.47
N VAL A 64 4.40 9.85 -3.70
CA VAL A 64 3.13 9.52 -4.37
C VAL A 64 1.94 9.65 -3.43
N THR A 65 2.10 9.23 -2.16
CA THR A 65 0.99 9.14 -1.20
C THR A 65 0.99 10.23 -0.15
N GLY A 66 2.11 10.96 0.02
CA GLY A 66 2.30 11.93 1.11
C GLY A 66 2.49 11.29 2.50
N ILE A 67 2.59 9.96 2.58
CA ILE A 67 2.69 9.16 3.82
C ILE A 67 4.10 8.60 3.97
#